data_AF-A0AAU4HAW3-F1
#
_entry.id   AF-A0AAU4HAW3-F1
#
_cell.length_a   1.000
_cell.length_b   1.000
_cell.length_c   1.000
_cell.angle_alpha   90.00
_cell.angle_beta   90.00
_cell.angle_gamma   90.00
#
_symmetry.space_group_name_H-M   'P 1'
#
loop_
_entity.id
_entity.type
_entity.pdbx_description
1 polymer ?
#
loop_
_entity_poly.entity_id
_entity_poly.type
_entity_poly.pdbx_seq_one_letter_code
_entity_poly.pdbx_strand_id
1 'polypeptide(L)'
;MKYMLLVCGDDTADGSGMAPVEPWVEELGDRNVRLHGHRLAKPADAVTVRVRGGEVLRTDGPFAETKEYVAGFDILECDTLEEAVEAAAKHPVATIGAMEVRPFWPMDGEEEGEAEIRALDAELTEAVRERDVDRVVACYAPDVEAFHFTTGLEAHGIDAFRKAMEGVFASVTGPVTREILEFRVRVDESIAFGNALVRLRGTLADGEPLDDVLRVTTGYRNAGLRWQIVHEHVSATKTTSTTAEERS
;
A
#
# COMPACT_ATOMS: atom_id res chain seq x y z
N MET A 1 12.65 5.09 -12.56
CA MET A 1 12.89 3.63 -12.58
C MET A 1 13.48 3.20 -11.24
N LYS A 2 13.08 2.03 -10.74
CA LYS A 2 13.62 1.46 -9.48
C LYS A 2 14.90 0.66 -9.71
N TYR A 3 15.86 0.82 -8.80
CA TYR A 3 17.13 0.09 -8.76
C TYR A 3 17.35 -0.53 -7.39
N MET A 4 17.79 -1.79 -7.33
CA MET A 4 18.30 -2.43 -6.12
C MET A 4 19.79 -2.15 -6.01
N LEU A 5 20.19 -1.58 -4.89
CA LEU A 5 21.56 -1.36 -4.48
C LEU A 5 21.92 -2.41 -3.42
N LEU A 6 22.74 -3.42 -3.76
CA LEU A 6 23.29 -4.33 -2.76
C LEU A 6 24.57 -3.73 -2.20
N VAL A 7 24.60 -3.58 -0.89
CA VAL A 7 25.76 -3.12 -0.13
C VAL A 7 26.63 -4.34 0.14
N CYS A 8 27.76 -4.46 -0.55
CA CYS A 8 28.67 -5.60 -0.40
C CYS A 8 29.78 -5.25 0.60
N GLY A 9 29.75 -5.87 1.77
CA GLY A 9 30.77 -5.73 2.81
C GLY A 9 31.86 -6.81 2.69
N ASP A 10 33.03 -6.52 3.26
CA ASP A 10 34.13 -7.48 3.44
C ASP A 10 34.44 -7.60 4.93
N ASP A 11 34.40 -8.82 5.47
CA ASP A 11 34.60 -9.10 6.90
C ASP A 11 36.07 -8.90 7.35
N THR A 12 36.96 -8.67 6.39
CA THR A 12 38.38 -8.42 6.61
C THR A 12 38.77 -6.95 6.40
N ALA A 13 37.85 -6.10 5.96
CA ALA A 13 38.13 -4.68 5.72
C ALA A 13 38.25 -3.87 7.02
N ASP A 14 39.19 -2.91 7.05
CA ASP A 14 39.30 -1.94 8.14
C ASP A 14 38.29 -0.81 7.92
N GLY A 15 37.17 -0.88 8.64
CA GLY A 15 36.11 0.14 8.59
C GLY A 15 36.36 1.37 9.47
N SER A 16 37.49 1.48 10.18
CA SER A 16 37.72 2.55 11.16
C SER A 16 37.74 3.96 10.57
N GLY A 17 38.01 4.07 9.26
CA GLY A 17 37.97 5.34 8.51
C GLY A 17 36.69 5.56 7.70
N MET A 18 35.70 4.66 7.77
CA MET A 18 34.46 4.78 7.01
C MET A 18 33.61 5.93 7.56
N ALA A 19 33.13 6.79 6.65
CA ALA A 19 32.19 7.85 7.03
C ALA A 19 30.85 7.28 7.54
N PRO A 20 30.14 7.99 8.42
CA PRO A 20 28.77 7.64 8.80
C PRO A 20 27.85 7.57 7.57
N VAL A 21 26.88 6.66 7.59
CA VAL A 21 25.93 6.43 6.48
C VAL A 21 24.68 7.31 6.60
N GLU A 22 24.38 7.78 7.80
CA GLU A 22 23.19 8.55 8.12
C GLU A 22 23.04 9.81 7.26
N PRO A 23 24.09 10.62 7.01
CA PRO A 23 23.96 11.79 6.13
C PRO A 23 23.59 11.43 4.68
N TRP A 24 24.08 10.28 4.18
CA TRP A 24 23.74 9.79 2.84
C TRP A 24 22.28 9.32 2.80
N VAL A 25 21.80 8.66 3.85
CA VAL A 25 20.40 8.23 3.98
C VAL A 25 19.47 9.45 4.02
N GLU A 26 19.80 10.46 4.83
CA GLU A 26 19.02 11.69 4.95
C GLU A 26 18.96 12.45 3.61
N GLU A 27 20.11 12.68 2.96
CA GLU A 27 20.17 13.41 1.68
C GLU A 27 19.31 12.74 0.61
N LEU A 28 19.44 11.42 0.44
CA LEU A 28 18.71 10.71 -0.61
C LEU A 28 17.23 10.49 -0.25
N GLY A 29 16.90 10.42 1.05
CA GLY A 29 15.52 10.43 1.52
C GLY A 29 14.82 11.74 1.20
N ASP A 30 15.45 12.88 1.52
CA ASP A 30 14.89 14.22 1.23
C ASP A 30 14.65 14.47 -0.26
N ARG A 31 15.48 13.86 -1.10
CA ARG A 31 15.36 13.92 -2.56
C ARG A 31 14.37 12.90 -3.14
N ASN A 32 13.76 12.06 -2.31
CA ASN A 32 12.95 10.90 -2.70
C ASN A 32 13.68 9.94 -3.68
N VAL A 33 15.01 9.90 -3.62
CA VAL A 33 15.82 8.97 -4.41
C VAL A 33 15.91 7.63 -3.70
N ARG A 34 16.12 7.61 -2.39
CA ARG A 34 16.16 6.36 -1.62
C ARG A 34 14.77 6.04 -1.09
N LEU A 35 14.11 5.04 -1.68
CA LEU A 35 12.75 4.62 -1.30
C LEU A 35 12.75 3.79 -0.01
N HIS A 36 13.65 2.81 0.06
CA HIS A 36 13.74 1.88 1.18
C HIS A 36 15.16 1.34 1.33
N GLY A 37 15.50 0.82 2.50
CA GLY A 37 16.74 0.07 2.66
C GLY A 37 17.09 -0.19 4.12
N HIS A 38 17.79 -1.29 4.35
CA HIS A 38 18.18 -1.75 5.68
C HIS A 38 19.53 -2.45 5.65
N ARG A 39 20.24 -2.32 6.77
CA ARG A 39 21.41 -3.15 7.06
C ARG A 39 20.97 -4.57 7.42
N LEU A 40 21.72 -5.56 6.95
CA LEU A 40 21.52 -6.95 7.34
C LEU A 40 22.34 -7.30 8.59
N ALA A 41 21.87 -8.31 9.32
CA ALA A 41 22.65 -8.92 10.41
C ALA A 41 23.97 -9.51 9.87
N LYS A 42 24.89 -9.86 10.77
CA LYS A 42 26.22 -10.35 10.36
C LYS A 42 26.10 -11.65 9.56
N PRO A 43 27.05 -11.97 8.66
CA PRO A 43 27.06 -13.23 7.91
C PRO A 43 26.91 -14.48 8.78
N ALA A 44 27.46 -14.47 9.99
CA ALA A 44 27.37 -15.58 10.95
C ALA A 44 25.92 -15.91 11.38
N ASP A 45 24.98 -14.97 11.25
CA ASP A 45 23.58 -15.14 11.59
C ASP A 45 22.72 -15.52 10.36
N ALA A 46 23.32 -15.57 9.17
CA ALA A 46 22.62 -15.90 7.95
C ALA A 46 22.42 -17.42 7.81
N VAL A 47 21.37 -17.79 7.07
CA VAL A 47 21.08 -19.17 6.71
C VAL A 47 20.68 -19.21 5.24
N THR A 48 21.29 -20.12 4.50
CA THR A 48 20.94 -20.41 3.11
C THR A 48 20.04 -21.65 3.06
N VAL A 49 18.90 -21.55 2.37
CA VAL A 49 17.95 -22.65 2.18
C VAL A 49 17.90 -23.06 0.71
N ARG A 50 17.89 -24.37 0.44
CA ARG A 50 17.70 -24.95 -0.90
C ARG A 50 16.69 -26.09 -0.81
N VAL A 51 15.84 -26.26 -1.82
CA VAL A 51 14.95 -27.43 -1.93
C VAL A 51 15.34 -28.27 -3.13
N ARG A 52 15.57 -29.56 -2.92
CA ARG A 52 15.89 -30.52 -4.00
C ARG A 52 15.17 -31.83 -3.74
N GLY A 53 14.43 -32.33 -4.73
CA GLY A 53 13.66 -33.58 -4.59
C GLY A 53 12.56 -33.55 -3.52
N GLY A 54 12.09 -32.35 -3.12
CA GLY A 54 11.13 -32.18 -2.04
C GLY A 54 11.74 -32.06 -0.63
N GLU A 55 13.06 -32.21 -0.49
CA GLU A 55 13.77 -32.06 0.78
C GLU A 55 14.32 -30.64 0.94
N VAL A 56 14.21 -30.09 2.16
CA VAL A 56 14.74 -28.79 2.54
C VAL A 56 16.17 -28.96 3.08
N LEU A 57 17.14 -28.41 2.37
CA LEU A 57 18.53 -28.33 2.78
C LEU A 57 18.80 -26.95 3.37
N ARG A 58 19.33 -26.92 4.59
CA ARG A 58 19.72 -25.72 5.31
C ARG A 58 21.24 -25.69 5.47
N THR A 59 21.87 -24.59 5.10
CA THR A 59 23.30 -24.33 5.30
C THR A 59 23.46 -23.05 6.11
N ASP A 60 24.28 -23.08 7.16
CA ASP A 60 24.60 -21.87 7.93
C ASP A 60 25.57 -20.99 7.13
N GLY A 61 25.30 -19.68 7.11
CA GLY A 61 26.02 -18.69 6.30
C GLY A 61 25.19 -18.12 5.14
N PRO A 62 25.61 -16.95 4.60
CA PRO A 62 24.94 -16.28 3.50
C PRO A 62 25.10 -17.05 2.19
N PHE A 63 24.31 -16.69 1.18
CA PHE A 63 24.38 -17.34 -0.14
C PHE A 63 25.78 -17.20 -0.79
N ALA A 64 26.42 -16.04 -0.61
CA ALA A 64 27.81 -15.81 -1.02
C ALA A 64 28.74 -16.10 0.17
N GLU A 65 29.32 -17.30 0.21
CA GLU A 65 30.31 -17.71 1.23
C GLU A 65 31.74 -17.26 0.85
N THR A 66 31.90 -16.09 0.22
CA THR A 66 33.24 -15.52 -0.06
C THR A 66 33.61 -14.54 1.06
N LYS A 67 34.77 -13.88 0.95
CA LYS A 67 35.11 -12.77 1.86
C LYS A 67 34.14 -11.60 1.73
N GLU A 68 33.44 -11.53 0.59
CA GLU A 68 32.44 -10.51 0.29
C GLU A 68 31.05 -11.06 0.59
N TYR A 69 30.22 -10.27 1.26
CA TYR A 69 28.85 -10.63 1.59
C TYR A 69 27.93 -9.42 1.43
N VAL A 70 26.63 -9.67 1.27
CA VAL A 70 25.64 -8.58 1.26
C VAL A 70 25.42 -8.11 2.70
N ALA A 71 25.91 -6.92 3.01
CA ALA A 71 25.83 -6.27 4.32
C ALA A 71 24.54 -5.43 4.49
N GLY A 72 23.84 -5.16 3.41
CA GLY A 72 22.65 -4.29 3.38
C GLY A 72 22.09 -4.17 1.97
N PHE A 73 20.95 -3.51 1.85
CA PHE A 73 20.41 -3.13 0.55
C PHE A 73 19.65 -1.81 0.64
N ASP A 74 19.55 -1.12 -0.51
CA ASP A 74 18.67 0.03 -0.71
C ASP A 74 17.90 -0.10 -2.04
N ILE A 75 16.71 0.48 -2.12
CA ILE A 75 15.94 0.66 -3.36
C ILE A 75 16.00 2.13 -3.73
N LEU A 76 16.49 2.43 -4.92
CA LEU A 76 16.65 3.78 -5.45
C LEU A 76 15.65 4.05 -6.58
N GLU A 77 14.98 5.20 -6.55
CA GLU A 77 14.23 5.77 -7.67
C GLU A 77 15.14 6.76 -8.42
N CYS A 78 15.48 6.45 -9.67
CA CYS A 78 16.32 7.29 -10.53
C CYS A 78 15.78 7.28 -11.97
N ASP A 79 16.06 8.34 -12.73
CA ASP A 79 15.65 8.42 -14.13
C ASP A 79 16.53 7.51 -15.00
N THR A 80 17.79 7.30 -14.60
CA THR A 80 18.78 6.52 -15.35
C THR A 80 19.64 5.63 -14.45
N LEU A 81 20.32 4.65 -15.07
CA LEU A 81 21.28 3.79 -14.37
C LEU A 81 22.48 4.61 -13.89
N GLU A 82 22.91 5.59 -14.68
CA GLU A 82 24.02 6.48 -14.37
C GLU A 82 23.76 7.26 -13.08
N GLU A 83 22.56 7.79 -12.88
CA GLU A 83 22.17 8.46 -11.63
C GLU A 83 22.21 7.51 -10.43
N ALA A 84 21.72 6.27 -10.60
CA ALA A 84 21.78 5.26 -9.54
C ALA A 84 23.23 4.89 -9.19
N VAL A 85 24.11 4.82 -10.18
CA VAL A 85 25.55 4.58 -10.01
C VAL A 85 26.22 5.76 -9.29
N GLU A 86 25.88 7.00 -9.62
CA GLU A 86 26.38 8.18 -8.92
C GLU A 86 25.96 8.22 -7.45
N ALA A 87 24.72 7.82 -7.16
CA ALA A 87 24.22 7.68 -5.79
C ALA A 87 24.97 6.57 -5.03
N ALA A 88 25.15 5.41 -5.67
CA ALA A 88 25.87 4.26 -5.12
C ALA A 88 27.34 4.57 -4.81
N ALA A 89 28.02 5.32 -5.69
CA ALA A 89 29.42 5.70 -5.53
C ALA A 89 29.68 6.60 -4.30
N LYS A 90 28.63 7.27 -3.80
CA LYS A 90 28.69 8.10 -2.58
C LYS A 90 28.39 7.31 -1.30
N HIS A 91 27.91 6.08 -1.41
CA HIS A 91 27.62 5.26 -0.23
C HIS A 91 28.93 4.93 0.51
N PRO A 92 29.04 5.11 1.85
CA PRO A 92 30.31 4.95 2.55
C PRO A 92 30.96 3.56 2.38
N VAL A 93 30.16 2.50 2.31
CA VAL A 93 30.67 1.13 2.09
C VAL A 93 31.36 0.97 0.73
N ALA A 94 31.05 1.80 -0.27
CA ALA A 94 31.75 1.78 -1.55
C ALA A 94 33.27 2.03 -1.41
N THR A 95 33.71 2.64 -0.30
CA THR A 95 35.13 2.93 -0.02
C THR A 95 35.90 1.75 0.58
N ILE A 96 35.21 0.77 1.17
CA ILE A 96 35.80 -0.37 1.90
C ILE A 96 35.28 -1.74 1.43
N GLY A 97 34.35 -1.73 0.47
CA GLY A 97 33.69 -2.91 -0.09
C GLY A 97 33.26 -2.61 -1.53
N ALA A 98 32.09 -3.10 -1.92
CA ALA A 98 31.54 -2.88 -3.26
C ALA A 98 30.04 -2.55 -3.20
N MET A 99 29.53 -1.99 -4.31
CA MET A 99 28.12 -1.71 -4.50
C MET A 99 27.66 -2.40 -5.78
N GLU A 100 26.65 -3.26 -5.70
CA GLU A 100 26.01 -3.81 -6.90
C GLU A 100 24.72 -3.02 -7.18
N VAL A 101 24.68 -2.30 -8.29
CA VAL A 101 23.49 -1.58 -8.76
C VAL A 101 22.78 -2.43 -9.81
N ARG A 102 21.54 -2.81 -9.54
CA ARG A 102 20.71 -3.59 -10.47
C ARG A 102 19.41 -2.86 -10.75
N PRO A 103 18.99 -2.65 -12.00
CA PRO A 103 17.62 -2.24 -12.26
C PRO A 103 16.66 -3.33 -11.82
N PHE A 104 15.49 -2.94 -11.32
CA PHE A 104 14.35 -3.85 -11.28
C PHE A 104 13.94 -4.17 -12.71
N TRP A 105 13.31 -5.33 -12.89
CA TRP A 105 12.64 -5.59 -14.16
C TRP A 105 11.60 -4.48 -14.39
N PRO A 106 11.35 -4.05 -15.65
CA PRO A 106 10.22 -3.16 -15.92
C PRO A 106 8.97 -3.86 -15.39
N MET A 107 8.42 -3.31 -14.32
CA MET A 107 7.15 -3.71 -13.76
C MET A 107 6.21 -2.58 -14.14
N ASP A 108 5.20 -2.88 -14.94
CA ASP A 108 4.16 -1.93 -15.35
C ASP A 108 3.23 -1.56 -14.16
N GLY A 109 3.61 -2.00 -12.94
CA GLY A 109 2.81 -2.16 -11.74
C GLY A 109 2.25 -0.91 -11.06
N GLU A 110 2.79 0.30 -11.33
CA GLU A 110 2.23 1.54 -10.74
C GLU A 110 1.03 2.05 -11.56
N GLU A 111 1.14 2.09 -12.89
CA GLU A 111 0.01 2.37 -13.78
C GLU A 111 -1.03 1.22 -13.74
N GLU A 112 -0.57 -0.03 -13.65
CA GLU A 112 -1.45 -1.19 -13.42
C GLU A 112 -2.13 -1.12 -12.06
N GLY A 113 -1.41 -0.78 -10.98
CA GLY A 113 -1.96 -0.74 -9.63
C GLY A 113 -3.06 0.30 -9.46
N GLU A 114 -2.89 1.50 -10.03
CA GLU A 114 -3.97 2.50 -10.02
C GLU A 114 -5.17 2.02 -10.84
N ALA A 115 -4.95 1.42 -12.02
CA ALA A 115 -6.01 0.87 -12.85
C ALA A 115 -6.79 -0.26 -12.15
N GLU A 116 -6.10 -1.17 -11.46
CA GLU A 116 -6.68 -2.25 -10.67
C GLU A 116 -7.49 -1.72 -9.48
N ILE A 117 -7.01 -0.69 -8.78
CA ILE A 117 -7.75 -0.03 -7.69
C ILE A 117 -9.01 0.66 -8.22
N ARG A 118 -8.93 1.30 -9.40
CA ARG A 118 -10.10 1.91 -10.04
C ARG A 118 -11.12 0.85 -10.47
N ALA A 119 -10.66 -0.30 -10.96
CA ALA A 119 -11.53 -1.43 -11.27
C ALA A 119 -12.19 -2.01 -10.01
N LEU A 120 -11.45 -2.11 -8.90
CA LEU A 120 -11.97 -2.52 -7.60
C LEU A 120 -13.06 -1.56 -7.08
N ASP A 121 -12.85 -0.24 -7.21
CA ASP A 121 -13.85 0.77 -6.84
C ASP A 121 -15.10 0.72 -7.72
N ALA A 122 -14.94 0.42 -9.01
CA ALA A 122 -16.06 0.22 -9.93
C ALA A 122 -16.88 -1.04 -9.55
N GLU A 123 -16.22 -2.14 -9.18
CA GLU A 123 -16.90 -3.34 -8.67
C GLU A 123 -17.65 -3.05 -7.37
N LEU A 124 -17.02 -2.33 -6.42
CA LEU A 124 -17.67 -1.90 -5.18
C LEU A 124 -18.91 -1.05 -5.46
N THR A 125 -18.83 -0.15 -6.44
CA THR A 125 -19.95 0.70 -6.87
C THR A 125 -21.15 -0.11 -7.34
N GLU A 126 -20.93 -1.08 -8.23
CA GLU A 126 -22.03 -1.92 -8.74
C GLU A 126 -22.56 -2.88 -7.67
N ALA A 127 -21.69 -3.46 -6.84
CA ALA A 127 -22.09 -4.32 -5.73
C ALA A 127 -22.97 -3.59 -4.71
N VAL A 128 -22.61 -2.34 -4.35
CA VAL A 128 -23.43 -1.48 -3.48
C VAL A 128 -24.77 -1.13 -4.14
N ARG A 129 -24.77 -0.85 -5.44
CA ARG A 129 -25.98 -0.53 -6.20
C ARG A 129 -26.99 -1.67 -6.19
N GLU A 130 -26.51 -2.89 -6.34
CA GLU A 130 -27.33 -4.11 -6.30
C GLU A 130 -27.66 -4.57 -4.88
N ARG A 131 -27.00 -4.00 -3.87
CA ARG A 131 -27.06 -4.41 -2.46
C ARG A 131 -26.61 -5.86 -2.28
N ASP A 132 -25.60 -6.28 -3.05
CA ASP A 132 -24.99 -7.60 -2.98
C ASP A 132 -23.85 -7.58 -1.95
N VAL A 133 -24.14 -8.06 -0.74
CA VAL A 133 -23.15 -8.06 0.34
C VAL A 133 -21.97 -9.00 0.06
N ASP A 134 -22.17 -10.07 -0.69
CA ASP A 134 -21.10 -11.02 -1.00
C ASP A 134 -20.07 -10.38 -1.94
N ARG A 135 -20.56 -9.67 -2.96
CA ARG A 135 -19.70 -8.91 -3.88
C ARG A 135 -18.99 -7.75 -3.17
N VAL A 136 -19.69 -7.01 -2.31
CA VAL A 136 -19.06 -5.97 -1.49
C VAL A 136 -17.95 -6.56 -0.64
N VAL A 137 -18.22 -7.60 0.14
CA VAL A 137 -17.25 -8.25 1.03
C VAL A 137 -16.03 -8.77 0.27
N ALA A 138 -16.19 -9.25 -0.97
CA ALA A 138 -15.06 -9.71 -1.80
C ALA A 138 -14.04 -8.61 -2.13
N CYS A 139 -14.45 -7.33 -2.11
CA CYS A 139 -13.56 -6.18 -2.31
C CYS A 139 -12.62 -5.92 -1.12
N TYR A 140 -12.94 -6.44 0.06
CA TYR A 140 -12.23 -6.14 1.31
C TYR A 140 -11.31 -7.29 1.74
N ALA A 141 -10.28 -6.96 2.51
CA ALA A 141 -9.39 -7.92 3.13
C ALA A 141 -10.02 -8.52 4.40
N PRO A 142 -9.61 -9.74 4.83
CA PRO A 142 -10.15 -10.38 6.03
C PRO A 142 -10.01 -9.55 7.31
N ASP A 143 -8.96 -8.73 7.39
CA ASP A 143 -8.57 -7.85 8.50
C ASP A 143 -9.00 -6.38 8.30
N VAL A 144 -10.08 -6.13 7.55
CA VAL A 144 -10.57 -4.77 7.29
C VAL A 144 -10.88 -3.98 8.58
N GLU A 145 -10.50 -2.71 8.56
CA GLU A 145 -10.86 -1.70 9.57
C GLU A 145 -11.75 -0.62 8.95
N ALA A 146 -13.04 -0.59 9.27
CA ALA A 146 -14.01 0.31 8.64
C ALA A 146 -14.73 1.23 9.65
N PHE A 147 -14.80 2.52 9.33
CA PHE A 147 -15.39 3.58 10.16
C PHE A 147 -16.26 4.52 9.31
N HIS A 148 -17.58 4.44 9.44
CA HIS A 148 -18.50 5.29 8.66
C HIS A 148 -19.33 6.16 9.60
N PHE A 149 -18.98 7.45 9.65
CA PHE A 149 -19.67 8.42 10.50
C PHE A 149 -21.17 8.54 10.20
N THR A 150 -21.55 8.47 8.93
CA THR A 150 -22.95 8.69 8.51
C THR A 150 -23.88 7.51 8.84
N THR A 151 -23.35 6.30 8.95
CA THR A 151 -24.12 5.10 9.33
C THR A 151 -23.86 4.66 10.77
N GLY A 152 -22.87 5.25 11.45
CA GLY A 152 -22.39 4.78 12.75
C GLY A 152 -21.69 3.42 12.69
N LEU A 153 -21.28 2.96 11.51
CA LEU A 153 -20.59 1.69 11.33
C LEU A 153 -19.17 1.80 11.89
N GLU A 154 -18.84 0.91 12.81
CA GLU A 154 -17.48 0.63 13.27
C GLU A 154 -17.31 -0.89 13.19
N ALA A 155 -16.42 -1.35 12.32
CA ALA A 155 -16.22 -2.77 12.07
C ALA A 155 -14.73 -3.14 12.03
N HIS A 156 -14.41 -4.19 12.79
CA HIS A 156 -13.09 -4.80 12.87
C HIS A 156 -13.18 -6.22 12.32
N GLY A 157 -12.53 -6.46 11.18
CA GLY A 157 -12.56 -7.72 10.46
C GLY A 157 -13.82 -7.93 9.61
N ILE A 158 -13.70 -8.88 8.67
CA ILE A 158 -14.66 -9.03 7.57
C ILE A 158 -16.06 -9.48 8.01
N ASP A 159 -16.16 -10.29 9.07
CA ASP A 159 -17.45 -10.77 9.57
C ASP A 159 -18.28 -9.65 10.21
N ALA A 160 -17.63 -8.78 10.98
CA ALA A 160 -18.26 -7.60 11.55
C ALA A 160 -18.69 -6.62 10.46
N PHE A 161 -17.81 -6.42 9.47
CA PHE A 161 -18.08 -5.56 8.32
C PHE A 161 -19.28 -6.06 7.49
N ARG A 162 -19.33 -7.35 7.17
CA ARG A 162 -20.46 -8.00 6.50
C ARG A 162 -21.78 -7.71 7.20
N LYS A 163 -21.84 -7.98 8.51
CA LYS A 163 -23.05 -7.76 9.32
C LYS A 163 -23.49 -6.30 9.30
N ALA A 164 -22.54 -5.36 9.36
CA ALA A 164 -22.85 -3.94 9.30
C ALA A 164 -23.39 -3.55 7.92
N MET A 165 -22.82 -4.07 6.83
CA MET A 165 -23.31 -3.84 5.47
C MET A 165 -24.70 -4.43 5.23
N GLU A 166 -25.00 -5.62 5.76
CA GLU A 166 -26.37 -6.19 5.73
C GLU A 166 -27.37 -5.24 6.42
N GLY A 167 -26.99 -4.66 7.56
CA GLY A 167 -27.80 -3.65 8.26
C GLY A 167 -28.02 -2.38 7.43
N VAL A 168 -26.99 -1.88 6.75
CA VAL A 168 -27.10 -0.73 5.84
C VAL A 168 -28.01 -1.07 4.65
N PHE A 169 -27.88 -2.25 4.04
CA PHE A 169 -28.73 -2.64 2.92
C PHE A 169 -30.19 -2.88 3.31
N ALA A 170 -30.45 -3.29 4.55
CA ALA A 170 -31.80 -3.38 5.10
C ALA A 170 -32.46 -2.00 5.33
N SER A 171 -31.68 -0.92 5.47
CA SER A 171 -32.22 0.43 5.71
C SER A 171 -32.51 1.23 4.43
N VAL A 172 -32.20 0.68 3.25
CA VAL A 172 -32.43 1.31 1.94
C VAL A 172 -33.31 0.43 1.04
N THR A 173 -34.10 1.06 0.18
CA THR A 173 -34.96 0.42 -0.81
C THR A 173 -34.51 0.75 -2.23
N GLY A 174 -34.70 -0.20 -3.14
CA GLY A 174 -34.26 -0.06 -4.52
C GLY A 174 -32.72 0.01 -4.65
N PRO A 175 -32.22 0.40 -5.84
CA PRO A 175 -30.79 0.54 -6.07
C PRO A 175 -30.22 1.80 -5.40
N VAL A 176 -29.03 1.67 -4.84
CA VAL A 176 -28.26 2.82 -4.32
C VAL A 176 -27.30 3.31 -5.39
N THR A 177 -27.36 4.57 -5.77
CA THR A 177 -26.41 5.16 -6.72
C THR A 177 -25.21 5.68 -5.95
N ARG A 178 -24.01 5.19 -6.30
CA ARG A 178 -22.72 5.69 -5.80
C ARG A 178 -21.99 6.37 -6.95
N GLU A 179 -21.99 7.70 -6.97
CA GLU A 179 -21.35 8.50 -8.00
C GLU A 179 -20.02 9.08 -7.49
N ILE A 180 -18.92 8.74 -8.18
CA ILE A 180 -17.60 9.28 -7.89
C ILE A 180 -17.48 10.68 -8.49
N LEU A 181 -17.42 11.70 -7.64
CA LEU A 181 -17.26 13.10 -8.04
C LEU A 181 -15.78 13.48 -8.22
N GLU A 182 -14.93 12.93 -7.36
CA GLU A 182 -13.48 13.09 -7.37
C GLU A 182 -12.86 11.81 -6.84
N PHE A 183 -11.80 11.32 -7.47
CA PHE A 183 -11.05 10.17 -6.96
C PHE A 183 -9.59 10.24 -7.35
N ARG A 184 -8.73 10.43 -6.34
CA ARG A 184 -7.28 10.33 -6.47
C ARG A 184 -6.80 9.07 -5.76
N VAL A 185 -5.88 8.38 -6.40
CA VAL A 185 -5.20 7.19 -5.88
C VAL A 185 -3.71 7.52 -5.84
N ARG A 186 -3.04 7.04 -4.80
CA ARG A 186 -1.60 7.06 -4.65
C ARG A 186 -1.16 5.64 -4.36
N VAL A 187 -0.48 5.02 -5.32
CA VAL A 187 0.07 3.67 -5.17
C VAL A 187 1.52 3.79 -4.74
N ASP A 188 1.91 2.96 -3.76
CA ASP A 188 3.28 2.78 -3.32
C ASP A 188 3.52 1.29 -3.03
N GLU A 189 4.16 0.62 -4.00
CA GLU A 189 4.41 -0.82 -3.98
C GLU A 189 3.15 -1.67 -3.74
N SER A 190 3.02 -2.23 -2.54
CA SER A 190 1.94 -3.13 -2.13
C SER A 190 0.85 -2.42 -1.31
N ILE A 191 0.96 -1.11 -1.11
CA ILE A 191 0.01 -0.29 -0.38
C ILE A 191 -0.46 0.85 -1.28
N ALA A 192 -1.71 1.28 -1.11
CA ALA A 192 -2.17 2.49 -1.75
C ALA A 192 -3.16 3.23 -0.87
N PHE A 193 -3.27 4.53 -1.10
CA PHE A 193 -4.28 5.39 -0.48
C PHE A 193 -5.15 6.03 -1.55
N GLY A 194 -6.46 5.91 -1.37
CA GLY A 194 -7.45 6.62 -2.16
C GLY A 194 -8.13 7.70 -1.33
N ASN A 195 -8.36 8.86 -1.93
CA ASN A 195 -9.32 9.83 -1.41
C ASN A 195 -10.36 10.18 -2.47
N ALA A 196 -11.63 10.05 -2.10
CA ALA A 196 -12.74 10.29 -2.99
C ALA A 196 -13.80 11.23 -2.38
N LEU A 197 -14.44 12.00 -3.26
CA LEU A 197 -15.74 12.60 -3.01
C LEU A 197 -16.79 11.75 -3.71
N VAL A 198 -17.76 11.27 -2.96
CA VAL A 198 -18.76 10.32 -3.43
C VAL A 198 -20.15 10.87 -3.13
N ARG A 199 -21.02 10.96 -4.14
CA ARG A 199 -22.43 11.27 -3.95
C ARG A 199 -23.22 9.97 -3.87
N LEU A 200 -23.84 9.71 -2.72
CA LEU A 200 -24.76 8.60 -2.53
C LEU A 200 -26.19 9.07 -2.72
N ARG A 201 -26.94 8.39 -3.58
CA ARG A 201 -28.36 8.64 -3.80
C ARG A 201 -29.17 7.35 -3.67
N GLY A 202 -30.34 7.44 -3.04
CA GLY A 202 -31.22 6.28 -2.88
C GLY A 202 -32.51 6.64 -2.16
N THR A 203 -33.22 5.64 -1.68
CA THR A 203 -34.44 5.81 -0.89
C THR A 203 -34.30 5.00 0.38
N LEU A 204 -34.53 5.61 1.53
CA LEU A 204 -34.53 4.93 2.82
C LEU A 204 -35.76 4.00 2.95
N ALA A 205 -35.72 3.07 3.89
CA ALA A 205 -36.81 2.11 4.12
C ALA A 205 -38.12 2.78 4.59
N ASP A 206 -38.04 3.98 5.17
CA ASP A 206 -39.19 4.82 5.53
C ASP A 206 -39.73 5.66 4.36
N GLY A 207 -39.07 5.61 3.20
CA GLY A 207 -39.47 6.33 1.98
C GLY A 207 -38.80 7.70 1.79
N GLU A 208 -38.03 8.19 2.77
CA GLU A 208 -37.30 9.45 2.64
C GLU A 208 -36.16 9.34 1.60
N PRO A 209 -35.89 10.39 0.81
CA PRO A 209 -34.79 10.38 -0.14
C PRO A 209 -33.44 10.49 0.58
N LEU A 210 -32.47 9.68 0.15
CA LEU A 210 -31.06 9.81 0.50
C LEU A 210 -30.35 10.56 -0.63
N ASP A 211 -29.67 11.66 -0.31
CA ASP A 211 -28.80 12.39 -1.23
C ASP A 211 -27.68 13.09 -0.44
N ASP A 212 -26.58 12.36 -0.21
CA ASP A 212 -25.45 12.82 0.60
C ASP A 212 -24.15 12.86 -0.20
N VAL A 213 -23.31 13.85 0.10
CA VAL A 213 -21.92 13.92 -0.41
C VAL A 213 -20.95 13.58 0.71
N LEU A 214 -20.23 12.47 0.49
CA LEU A 214 -19.32 11.85 1.44
C LEU A 214 -17.86 12.05 1.00
N ARG A 215 -16.98 12.16 1.99
CA ARG A 215 -15.54 11.98 1.85
C ARG A 215 -15.22 10.56 2.23
N VAL A 216 -14.55 9.85 1.33
CA VAL A 216 -14.08 8.47 1.56
C VAL A 216 -12.56 8.47 1.50
N THR A 217 -11.93 7.92 2.52
CA THR A 217 -10.50 7.60 2.52
C THR A 217 -10.37 6.09 2.60
N THR A 218 -9.67 5.51 1.62
CA THR A 218 -9.55 4.06 1.48
C THR A 218 -8.09 3.67 1.49
N GLY A 219 -7.71 2.76 2.38
CA GLY A 219 -6.41 2.10 2.37
C GLY A 219 -6.52 0.78 1.65
N TYR A 220 -5.63 0.55 0.68
CA TYR A 220 -5.57 -0.66 -0.10
C TYR A 220 -4.28 -1.42 0.19
N ARG A 221 -4.34 -2.74 0.07
CA ARG A 221 -3.16 -3.62 0.12
C ARG A 221 -3.22 -4.63 -1.01
N ASN A 222 -2.10 -4.83 -1.70
CA ASN A 222 -1.90 -5.92 -2.64
C ASN A 222 -1.00 -6.98 -2.01
N ALA A 223 -1.54 -8.17 -1.75
CA ALA A 223 -0.77 -9.30 -1.22
C ALA A 223 -0.17 -10.19 -2.33
N GLY A 224 -0.09 -9.69 -3.58
CA GLY A 224 0.55 -10.37 -4.71
C GLY A 224 -0.40 -11.13 -5.65
N LEU A 225 -1.72 -10.96 -5.51
CA LEU A 225 -2.72 -11.59 -6.39
C LEU A 225 -3.81 -10.62 -6.85
N ARG A 226 -4.19 -9.66 -6.01
CA ARG A 226 -5.14 -8.58 -6.29
C ARG A 226 -5.07 -7.51 -5.20
N TRP A 227 -5.47 -6.29 -5.51
CA TRP A 227 -5.75 -5.26 -4.51
C TRP A 227 -7.01 -5.59 -3.71
N GLN A 228 -6.99 -5.25 -2.43
CA GLN A 228 -8.14 -5.32 -1.54
C GLN A 228 -8.18 -4.09 -0.62
N ILE A 229 -9.38 -3.71 -0.20
CA ILE A 229 -9.57 -2.66 0.79
C ILE A 229 -9.25 -3.22 2.18
N VAL A 230 -8.27 -2.63 2.86
CA VAL A 230 -7.90 -2.98 4.23
C VAL A 230 -8.38 -1.94 5.25
N HIS A 231 -8.66 -0.72 4.79
CA HIS A 231 -9.18 0.34 5.63
C HIS A 231 -10.16 1.22 4.86
N GLU A 232 -11.26 1.61 5.49
CA GLU A 232 -12.18 2.59 4.94
C GLU A 232 -12.66 3.56 6.02
N HIS A 233 -12.56 4.85 5.73
CA HIS A 233 -13.08 5.92 6.57
C HIS A 233 -14.04 6.78 5.75
N VAL A 234 -15.29 6.91 6.21
CA VAL A 234 -16.33 7.70 5.56
C VAL A 234 -16.81 8.80 6.49
N SER A 235 -16.82 10.04 5.98
CA SER A 235 -17.34 11.22 6.68
C SER A 235 -18.22 12.08 5.77
N ALA A 236 -19.13 12.87 6.35
CA ALA A 236 -19.95 13.82 5.58
C ALA A 236 -19.19 15.12 5.31
N THR A 237 -19.49 15.80 4.20
CA THR A 237 -18.90 17.12 3.87
C THR A 237 -19.62 18.29 4.56
N LYS A 238 -20.95 18.24 4.70
CA LYS A 238 -21.85 18.96 5.62
C LYS A 238 -23.28 18.70 5.14
N THR A 239 -24.22 18.47 6.05
CA THR A 239 -25.64 18.32 5.73
C THR A 239 -26.20 19.65 5.20
N THR A 240 -26.66 19.72 3.96
CA THR A 240 -27.64 20.75 3.58
C THR A 240 -29.00 20.33 4.12
N SER A 241 -29.22 20.53 5.42
CA SER A 241 -30.57 20.43 5.98
C SER A 241 -31.36 21.63 5.49
N THR A 242 -32.21 21.42 4.49
CA THR A 242 -33.30 22.35 4.15
C THR A 242 -34.56 21.81 4.81
N THR A 243 -34.96 22.37 5.98
CA THR A 243 -36.36 22.73 6.27
C THR A 243 -36.51 23.48 7.60
N ALA A 244 -36.96 24.73 7.47
CA ALA A 244 -37.96 25.44 8.28
C ALA A 244 -37.92 25.33 9.82
N GLU A 245 -37.37 26.36 10.47
CA GLU A 245 -37.87 26.81 11.78
C GLU A 245 -37.55 28.31 12.03
N GLU A 246 -38.25 29.20 11.32
CA GLU A 246 -38.46 30.59 11.78
C GLU A 246 -39.91 31.00 11.49
N ARG A 247 -40.81 30.51 12.33
CA ARG A 247 -42.02 31.23 12.71
C ARG A 247 -42.10 31.22 14.23
N SER A 248 -41.57 32.27 14.84
CA SER A 248 -42.07 32.86 16.07
C SER A 248 -41.93 34.37 15.99
#